data_AF-A0A835M7G9-F1
#
_entry.id   AF-A0A835M7G9-F1
#
_cell.length_a   1.000
_cell.length_b   1.000
_cell.length_c   1.000
_cell.angle_alpha   90.00
_cell.angle_beta   90.00
_cell.angle_gamma   90.00
#
_symmetry.space_group_name_H-M   'P 1'
#
loop_
_entity.id
_entity.type
_entity.pdbx_description
1 polymer ?
#
loop_
_entity_poly.entity_id
_entity_poly.type
_entity_poly.pdbx_seq_one_letter_code
_entity_poly.pdbx_strand_id
1 'polypeptide(L)'
;MKHLAKVEDLIVNGNWVIPDIIQEVIELAGFNVASLAEPDVTKDDHLVWTPDLGGEFKVKSAFEEIRVKREKNSWHSHIWNSHVPVKTASTAWKLITNAAAVDVNVQRKGVHLASRCYVCYTHEESLSHLLWHCEHAQTVWKWVASKFEFRLYCSSFTEVISASKSRSPMIKQLWDVVVTSTMVTLWHHRNLIYHEEKAVNFNLCTARIRRMVRASAMLITGHSFHRMADRRIMTSWNLLVLLLKAPRIRKCWWTSPTEHTVKINCDGSAIRNPVLRDWFYFPGCFGRFSARYVEKNRCQHELYG
;
A
#
# COMPACT_ATOMS: atom_id res chain seq x y z
N MET A 1 -30.86 27.44 38.51
CA MET A 1 -30.05 28.54 37.90
C MET A 1 -30.13 28.39 36.39
N LYS A 2 -31.00 29.18 35.74
CA LYS A 2 -31.14 29.26 34.28
C LYS A 2 -30.76 30.67 33.86
N HIS A 3 -29.48 30.93 33.65
CA HIS A 3 -29.03 32.10 32.90
C HIS A 3 -27.76 31.70 32.14
N LEU A 4 -27.95 30.93 31.07
CA LEU A 4 -26.97 30.92 29.99
C LEU A 4 -27.31 32.18 29.18
N ALA A 5 -26.52 33.24 29.35
CA ALA A 5 -26.58 34.40 28.47
C ALA A 5 -26.48 33.89 27.03
N LYS A 6 -27.39 34.32 26.16
CA LYS A 6 -27.34 33.97 24.75
C LYS A 6 -26.42 34.95 24.03
N VAL A 7 -25.93 34.55 22.87
CA VAL A 7 -25.13 35.44 22.00
C VAL A 7 -25.93 36.68 21.60
N GLU A 8 -27.25 36.56 21.39
CA GLU A 8 -28.14 37.70 21.11
C GLU A 8 -28.15 38.76 22.23
N ASP A 9 -27.95 38.34 23.49
CA ASP A 9 -27.92 39.26 24.64
C ASP A 9 -26.62 40.09 24.67
N LEU A 10 -25.61 39.70 23.90
CA LEU A 10 -24.31 40.37 23.78
C LEU A 10 -24.24 41.31 22.56
N ILE A 11 -25.34 41.50 21.83
CA ILE A 11 -25.40 42.33 20.64
C ILE A 11 -26.40 43.47 20.87
N VAL A 12 -25.91 44.72 20.88
CA VAL A 12 -26.74 45.92 21.06
C VAL A 12 -26.53 46.84 19.87
N ASN A 13 -27.63 47.21 19.19
CA ASN A 13 -27.60 48.04 17.98
C ASN A 13 -26.63 47.52 16.91
N GLY A 14 -26.56 46.19 16.74
CA GLY A 14 -25.66 45.54 15.77
C GLY A 14 -24.17 45.52 16.17
N ASN A 15 -23.83 45.89 17.41
CA ASN A 15 -22.46 45.89 17.89
C ASN A 15 -22.28 44.93 19.08
N TRP A 16 -21.09 44.33 19.19
CA TRP A 16 -20.73 43.52 20.35
C TRP A 16 -20.68 44.39 21.62
N VAL A 17 -21.43 43.99 22.64
CA VAL A 17 -21.39 44.53 24.00
C VAL A 17 -21.14 43.35 24.93
N ILE A 18 -19.87 42.99 25.09
CA ILE A 18 -19.43 41.82 25.83
C ILE A 18 -19.00 42.27 27.24
N PRO A 19 -19.66 41.80 28.32
CA PRO A 19 -19.24 42.10 29.69
C PRO A 19 -17.86 41.51 30.02
N ASP A 20 -17.11 42.17 30.88
CA ASP A 20 -15.74 41.78 31.29
C ASP A 20 -15.63 40.30 31.70
N ILE A 21 -16.61 39.79 32.44
CA ILE A 21 -16.63 38.38 32.89
C ILE A 21 -16.72 37.38 31.73
N ILE A 22 -17.40 37.73 30.64
CA ILE A 22 -17.51 36.89 29.45
C ILE A 22 -16.26 37.06 28.58
N GLN A 23 -15.73 38.28 28.49
CA GLN A 23 -14.49 38.56 27.79
C GLN A 23 -13.33 37.73 28.38
N GLU A 24 -13.19 37.69 29.70
CA GLU A 24 -12.14 36.89 30.37
C GLU A 24 -12.24 35.39 30.00
N VAL A 25 -13.46 34.84 29.93
CA VAL A 25 -13.69 33.44 29.53
C VAL A 25 -13.32 33.19 28.06
N ILE A 26 -13.66 34.12 27.16
CA ILE A 26 -13.33 34.02 25.72
C ILE A 26 -11.81 34.08 25.51
N GLU A 27 -11.13 34.99 26.23
CA GLU A 27 -9.68 35.15 26.17
C GLU A 27 -8.94 33.93 26.76
N LEU A 28 -9.43 33.36 27.86
CA LEU A 28 -8.91 32.10 28.43
C LEU A 28 -9.08 30.92 27.46
N ALA A 29 -10.09 30.94 26.60
CA ALA A 29 -10.28 29.96 25.54
C ALA A 29 -9.35 30.20 24.32
N GLY A 30 -8.52 31.24 24.35
CA GLY A 30 -7.53 31.55 23.32
C GLY A 30 -8.05 32.43 22.18
N PHE A 31 -9.21 33.08 22.34
CA PHE A 31 -9.78 33.97 21.34
C PHE A 31 -9.61 35.44 21.73
N ASN A 32 -9.22 36.28 20.78
CA ASN A 32 -9.14 37.72 21.00
C ASN A 32 -10.48 38.37 20.64
N VAL A 33 -11.16 38.94 21.64
CA VAL A 33 -12.45 39.61 21.48
C VAL A 33 -12.38 40.78 20.48
N ALA A 34 -11.25 41.51 20.43
CA ALA A 34 -11.06 42.60 19.47
C ALA A 34 -10.91 42.13 18.01
N SER A 35 -10.73 40.82 17.78
CA SER A 35 -10.64 40.23 16.43
C SER A 35 -11.95 39.59 15.96
N LEU A 36 -13.03 39.69 16.74
CA LEU A 36 -14.33 39.19 16.34
C LEU A 36 -14.86 39.97 15.14
N ALA A 37 -15.41 39.25 14.16
CA ALA A 37 -16.13 39.85 13.06
C ALA A 37 -17.38 40.59 13.57
N GLU A 38 -17.77 41.67 12.91
CA GLU A 38 -18.99 42.40 13.25
C GLU A 38 -20.23 41.48 13.14
N PRO A 39 -21.17 41.53 14.11
CA PRO A 39 -22.34 40.68 14.09
C PRO A 39 -23.29 41.09 12.97
N ASP A 40 -23.57 40.17 12.04
CA ASP A 40 -24.57 40.36 10.98
C ASP A 40 -25.91 39.75 11.42
N VAL A 41 -26.75 40.57 12.06
CA VAL A 41 -28.07 40.16 12.58
C VAL A 41 -29.08 39.83 11.47
N THR A 42 -28.72 40.00 10.20
CA THR A 42 -29.60 39.71 9.05
C THR A 42 -29.41 38.31 8.49
N LYS A 43 -28.37 37.59 8.92
CA LYS A 43 -28.04 36.24 8.46
C LYS A 43 -28.26 35.22 9.58
N ASP A 44 -28.63 34.01 9.18
CA ASP A 44 -28.68 32.88 10.10
C ASP A 44 -27.28 32.46 10.54
N ASP A 45 -27.19 32.01 11.79
CA ASP A 45 -25.98 31.41 12.34
C ASP A 45 -25.58 30.16 11.56
N HIS A 46 -24.28 30.04 11.26
CA HIS A 46 -23.71 28.85 10.66
C HIS A 46 -22.41 28.44 11.34
N LEU A 47 -22.17 27.14 11.40
CA LEU A 47 -20.94 26.59 11.96
C LEU A 47 -19.78 26.78 10.98
N VAL A 48 -18.69 27.36 11.45
CA VAL A 48 -17.46 27.57 10.67
C VAL A 48 -16.35 26.70 11.22
N TRP A 49 -15.77 25.86 10.35
CA TRP A 49 -14.58 25.07 10.64
C TRP A 49 -13.31 25.88 10.32
N THR A 50 -12.73 26.49 11.35
CA THR A 50 -11.59 27.41 11.21
C THR A 50 -10.29 26.79 10.65
N PRO A 51 -9.99 25.48 10.81
CA PRO A 51 -8.78 24.89 10.23
C PRO A 51 -8.79 24.71 8.70
N ASP A 52 -9.93 24.84 8.01
CA ASP A 52 -10.01 24.83 6.55
C ASP A 52 -10.41 26.22 6.06
N LEU A 53 -9.70 26.77 5.06
CA LEU A 53 -10.02 28.09 4.49
C LEU A 53 -11.43 28.17 3.88
N GLY A 54 -12.01 27.03 3.52
CA GLY A 54 -13.38 26.95 3.03
C GLY A 54 -14.44 27.10 4.12
N GLY A 55 -14.07 27.14 5.40
CA GLY A 55 -15.00 27.23 6.53
C GLY A 55 -15.91 26.01 6.72
N GLU A 56 -15.86 25.04 5.82
CA GLU A 56 -16.67 23.83 5.86
C GLU A 56 -16.00 22.72 6.68
N PHE A 57 -16.78 22.12 7.58
CA PHE A 57 -16.30 20.94 8.30
C PHE A 57 -16.08 19.77 7.34
N LYS A 58 -14.85 19.28 7.30
CA LYS A 58 -14.48 18.05 6.59
C LYS A 58 -13.79 17.11 7.57
N VAL A 59 -14.23 15.85 7.61
CA VAL A 59 -13.59 14.80 8.43
C VAL A 59 -12.08 14.73 8.18
N LYS A 60 -11.64 14.94 6.94
CA LYS A 60 -10.23 15.02 6.57
C LYS A 60 -9.50 16.15 7.29
N SER A 61 -10.09 17.35 7.35
CA SER A 61 -9.47 18.52 8.00
C SER A 61 -9.44 18.34 9.51
N ALA A 62 -10.55 17.90 10.11
CA ALA A 62 -10.60 17.53 11.53
C ALA A 62 -9.57 16.46 11.90
N PHE A 63 -9.40 15.43 11.08
CA PHE A 63 -8.38 14.42 11.30
C PHE A 63 -6.95 14.96 11.21
N GLU A 64 -6.66 15.87 10.27
CA GLU A 64 -5.34 16.50 10.16
C GLU A 64 -5.00 17.40 11.35
N GLU A 65 -6.03 17.99 11.98
CA GLU A 65 -5.89 18.84 13.17
C GLU A 65 -5.59 18.03 14.43
N ILE A 66 -6.35 16.96 14.68
CA ILE A 66 -6.19 16.16 15.91
C ILE A 66 -5.02 15.17 15.85
N ARG A 67 -4.53 14.84 14.65
CA ARG A 67 -3.49 13.80 14.52
C ARG A 67 -2.12 14.34 14.91
N VAL A 68 -1.36 13.50 15.61
CA VAL A 68 0.09 13.70 15.73
C VAL A 68 0.74 13.33 14.39
N LYS A 69 1.24 14.33 13.67
CA LYS A 69 1.97 14.12 12.41
C LYS A 69 3.27 13.35 12.70
N ARG A 70 3.40 12.16 12.13
CA ARG A 70 4.61 11.32 12.17
C ARG A 70 5.16 11.13 10.77
N GLU A 71 6.42 10.74 10.68
CA GLU A 71 7.02 10.39 9.39
C GLU A 71 6.22 9.29 8.70
N LYS A 72 6.10 9.40 7.37
CA LYS A 72 5.43 8.38 6.57
C LYS A 72 6.29 7.12 6.56
N ASN A 73 5.77 6.05 7.11
CA ASN A 73 6.41 4.75 7.04
C ASN A 73 6.52 4.31 5.57
N SER A 74 7.77 4.05 5.13
CA SER A 74 8.10 3.62 3.76
C SER A 74 7.49 2.27 3.39
N TRP A 75 7.04 1.50 4.37
CA TRP A 75 6.59 0.13 4.20
C TRP A 75 5.07 -0.04 4.09
N HIS A 76 4.27 0.99 4.38
CA HIS A 76 2.79 0.86 4.46
C HIS A 76 2.16 0.38 3.13
N SER A 77 2.68 0.87 2.01
CA SER A 77 2.21 0.56 0.65
C SER A 77 2.55 -0.86 0.20
N HIS A 78 3.43 -1.57 0.93
CA HIS A 78 3.75 -2.97 0.71
C HIS A 78 2.79 -3.92 1.45
N ILE A 79 2.02 -3.41 2.43
CA ILE A 79 1.03 -4.19 3.18
C ILE A 79 -0.38 -3.85 2.71
N TRP A 80 -0.71 -2.55 2.67
CA TRP A 80 -2.03 -2.05 2.33
C TRP A 80 -2.12 -1.77 0.84
N ASN A 81 -2.15 -2.84 0.05
CA ASN A 81 -2.22 -2.75 -1.41
C ASN A 81 -3.12 -3.85 -1.99
N SER A 82 -3.66 -3.61 -3.18
CA SER A 82 -4.66 -4.47 -3.82
C SER A 82 -4.15 -5.87 -4.16
N HIS A 83 -2.84 -6.04 -4.34
CA HIS A 83 -2.22 -7.34 -4.58
C HIS A 83 -2.03 -8.21 -3.33
N VAL A 84 -2.18 -7.63 -2.13
CA VAL A 84 -2.06 -8.35 -0.84
C VAL A 84 -3.46 -8.58 -0.26
N PRO A 85 -3.89 -9.83 -0.02
CA PRO A 85 -5.20 -10.10 0.56
C PRO A 85 -5.38 -9.40 1.91
N VAL A 86 -6.56 -8.80 2.14
CA VAL A 86 -6.86 -7.99 3.35
C VAL A 86 -6.57 -8.76 4.66
N LYS A 87 -6.93 -10.05 4.73
CA LYS A 87 -6.65 -10.88 5.91
C LYS A 87 -5.14 -11.03 6.17
N THR A 88 -4.36 -11.23 5.11
CA THR A 88 -2.90 -11.30 5.17
C THR A 88 -2.31 -9.95 5.56
N ALA A 89 -2.78 -8.87 4.94
CA ALA A 89 -2.36 -7.49 5.22
C ALA A 89 -2.60 -7.11 6.69
N SER A 90 -3.80 -7.34 7.21
CA SER A 90 -4.17 -7.04 8.60
C SER A 90 -3.29 -7.81 9.60
N THR A 91 -3.02 -9.09 9.33
CA THR A 91 -2.17 -9.90 10.21
C THR A 91 -0.71 -9.44 10.13
N ALA A 92 -0.17 -9.22 8.93
CA ALA A 92 1.19 -8.72 8.75
C ALA A 92 1.39 -7.35 9.41
N TRP A 93 0.41 -6.44 9.29
CA TRP A 93 0.41 -5.16 9.98
C TRP A 93 0.52 -5.32 11.50
N LYS A 94 -0.31 -6.18 12.12
CA LYS A 94 -0.23 -6.47 13.56
C LYS A 94 1.15 -7.00 13.99
N LEU A 95 1.78 -7.81 13.13
CA LEU A 95 3.11 -8.35 13.40
C LEU A 95 4.19 -7.26 13.34
N ILE A 96 4.08 -6.32 12.41
CA ILE A 96 5.09 -5.25 12.21
C ILE A 96 4.92 -4.13 13.24
N THR A 97 3.69 -3.85 13.69
CA THR A 97 3.41 -2.87 14.75
C THR A 97 3.56 -3.44 16.16
N ASN A 98 4.13 -4.66 16.28
CA ASN A 98 4.35 -5.33 17.55
C ASN A 98 3.06 -5.50 18.39
N ALA A 99 1.93 -5.78 17.73
CA ALA A 99 0.61 -5.88 18.35
C ALA A 99 0.14 -7.34 18.58
N ALA A 100 0.99 -8.33 18.32
CA ALA A 100 0.69 -9.74 18.56
C ALA A 100 1.08 -10.20 19.97
N ALA A 101 0.42 -11.25 20.47
CA ALA A 101 0.64 -11.82 21.80
C ALA A 101 1.83 -12.79 21.81
N VAL A 102 3.04 -12.22 21.86
CA VAL A 102 4.28 -12.93 22.25
C VAL A 102 4.59 -12.65 23.72
N ASP A 103 5.37 -13.51 24.35
CA ASP A 103 5.68 -13.42 25.79
C ASP A 103 6.14 -12.01 26.22
N VAL A 104 7.08 -11.40 25.48
CA VAL A 104 7.56 -10.03 25.77
C VAL A 104 6.44 -8.98 25.78
N ASN A 105 5.47 -9.11 24.87
CA ASN A 105 4.35 -8.16 24.80
C ASN A 105 3.32 -8.42 25.90
N VAL A 106 3.20 -9.66 26.37
CA VAL A 106 2.34 -10.05 27.49
C VAL A 106 2.95 -9.58 28.81
N GLN A 107 4.26 -9.72 28.99
CA GLN A 107 5.00 -9.18 30.14
C GLN A 107 4.86 -7.66 30.28
N ARG A 108 4.92 -6.91 29.16
CA ARG A 108 4.69 -5.45 29.16
C ARG A 108 3.29 -5.05 29.66
N LYS A 109 2.35 -5.98 29.74
CA LYS A 109 1.00 -5.76 30.29
C LYS A 109 0.89 -6.19 31.77
N GLY A 110 2.01 -6.47 32.44
CA GLY A 110 2.04 -6.82 33.86
C GLY A 110 1.87 -8.31 34.18
N VAL A 111 1.92 -9.18 33.18
CA VAL A 111 1.82 -10.64 33.40
C VAL A 111 3.22 -11.24 33.57
N HIS A 112 3.48 -11.83 34.74
CA HIS A 112 4.75 -12.49 35.01
C HIS A 112 4.76 -13.92 34.45
N LEU A 113 5.61 -14.17 33.45
CA LEU A 113 5.81 -15.50 32.85
C LEU A 113 7.25 -15.65 32.38
N ALA A 114 7.76 -16.89 32.35
CA ALA A 114 9.06 -17.20 31.79
C ALA A 114 9.00 -17.14 30.26
N SER A 115 9.82 -16.29 29.65
CA SER A 115 9.79 -16.08 28.21
C SER A 115 10.82 -16.94 27.50
N ARG A 116 10.36 -17.74 26.53
CA ARG A 116 11.22 -18.55 25.67
C ARG A 116 10.50 -18.87 24.37
N CYS A 117 11.16 -18.62 23.25
CA CYS A 117 10.62 -18.90 21.93
C CYS A 117 10.18 -20.37 21.81
N TYR A 118 8.87 -20.60 21.63
CA TYR A 118 8.29 -21.94 21.51
C TYR A 118 8.75 -22.69 20.25
N VAL A 119 9.39 -22.01 19.29
CA VAL A 119 9.86 -22.63 18.05
C VAL A 119 11.29 -23.16 18.21
N CYS A 120 12.23 -22.35 18.67
CA CYS A 120 13.65 -22.71 18.74
C CYS A 120 14.14 -23.04 20.15
N TYR A 121 13.38 -22.68 21.19
CA TYR A 121 13.72 -22.88 22.60
C TYR A 121 15.05 -22.25 23.08
N THR A 122 15.62 -21.29 22.33
CA THR A 122 16.95 -20.72 22.64
C THR A 122 16.95 -19.28 23.12
N HIS A 123 15.96 -18.47 22.73
CA HIS A 123 15.93 -17.04 23.03
C HIS A 123 14.58 -16.61 23.61
N GLU A 124 14.53 -15.43 24.20
CA GLU A 124 13.29 -14.76 24.62
C GLU A 124 12.30 -14.64 23.45
N GLU A 125 11.01 -14.89 23.72
CA GLU A 125 10.00 -14.79 22.67
C GLU A 125 9.57 -13.34 22.41
N SER A 126 10.16 -12.76 21.37
CA SER A 126 9.74 -11.50 20.78
C SER A 126 9.32 -11.67 19.31
N LEU A 127 8.53 -10.73 18.78
CA LEU A 127 8.18 -10.73 17.36
C LEU A 127 9.42 -10.54 16.46
N SER A 128 10.39 -9.76 16.91
CA SER A 128 11.67 -9.59 16.19
C SER A 128 12.42 -10.92 16.09
N HIS A 129 12.51 -11.66 17.20
CA HIS A 129 13.13 -12.98 17.18
C HIS A 129 12.33 -13.94 16.30
N LEU A 130 11.03 -14.09 16.56
CA LEU A 130 10.17 -15.04 15.87
C LEU A 130 10.16 -14.86 14.34
N LEU A 131 10.17 -13.62 13.86
CA LEU A 131 10.08 -13.34 12.42
C LEU A 131 11.43 -13.35 11.72
N TRP A 132 12.52 -12.93 12.38
CA TRP A 132 13.78 -12.61 11.70
C TRP A 132 14.99 -13.40 12.22
N HIS A 133 15.08 -13.62 13.54
CA HIS A 133 16.29 -14.15 14.16
C HIS A 133 16.18 -15.62 14.59
N CYS A 134 14.98 -16.17 14.70
CA CYS A 134 14.74 -17.57 15.00
C CYS A 134 15.35 -18.46 13.92
N GLU A 135 16.08 -19.51 14.31
CA GLU A 135 16.76 -20.42 13.37
C GLU A 135 15.79 -21.03 12.34
N HIS A 136 14.62 -21.45 12.79
CA HIS A 136 13.56 -21.93 11.90
C HIS A 136 13.10 -20.84 10.92
N ALA A 137 12.87 -19.61 11.40
CA ALA A 137 12.46 -18.49 10.55
C ALA A 137 13.55 -18.16 9.51
N GLN A 138 14.82 -18.13 9.90
CA GLN A 138 15.94 -17.94 8.99
C GLN A 138 16.00 -19.03 7.91
N THR A 139 15.69 -20.28 8.25
CA THR A 139 15.62 -21.37 7.28
C THR A 139 14.50 -21.15 6.26
N VAL A 140 13.32 -20.71 6.70
CA VAL A 140 12.21 -20.34 5.81
C VAL A 140 12.57 -19.15 4.92
N TRP A 141 13.21 -18.11 5.48
CA TRP A 141 13.65 -16.95 4.71
C TRP A 141 14.75 -17.27 3.69
N LYS A 142 15.72 -18.12 4.03
CA LYS A 142 16.73 -18.62 3.09
C LYS A 142 16.07 -19.33 1.90
N TRP A 143 15.06 -20.17 2.18
CA TRP A 143 14.28 -20.81 1.13
C TRP A 143 13.55 -19.79 0.25
N VAL A 144 12.85 -18.81 0.85
CA VAL A 144 12.17 -17.74 0.11
C VAL A 144 13.15 -16.94 -0.74
N ALA A 145 14.26 -16.47 -0.17
CA ALA A 145 15.27 -15.67 -0.87
C ALA A 145 15.90 -16.44 -2.04
N SER A 146 16.12 -17.76 -1.88
CA SER A 146 16.64 -18.61 -2.96
C SER A 146 15.72 -18.63 -4.18
N LYS A 147 14.39 -18.56 -3.98
CA LYS A 147 13.39 -18.56 -5.06
C LYS A 147 13.38 -17.26 -5.88
N PHE A 148 13.88 -16.17 -5.30
CA PHE A 148 14.00 -14.86 -5.94
C PHE A 148 15.43 -14.53 -6.40
N GLU A 149 16.38 -15.44 -6.15
CA GLU A 149 17.81 -15.22 -6.40
C GLU A 149 18.31 -13.98 -5.62
N PHE A 150 17.84 -13.79 -4.38
CA PHE A 150 18.27 -12.72 -3.50
C PHE A 150 19.35 -13.20 -2.53
N ARG A 151 20.36 -12.36 -2.31
CA ARG A 151 21.28 -12.48 -1.18
C ARG A 151 20.75 -11.58 -0.07
N LEU A 152 20.05 -12.15 0.89
CA LEU A 152 19.30 -11.40 1.88
C LEU A 152 19.58 -11.97 3.27
N TYR A 153 20.06 -11.10 4.16
CA TYR A 153 20.06 -11.36 5.60
C TYR A 153 18.81 -10.69 6.18
N CYS A 154 17.87 -11.47 6.67
CA CYS A 154 16.57 -10.95 7.10
C CYS A 154 16.67 -10.53 8.57
N SER A 155 16.85 -9.23 8.84
CA SER A 155 16.85 -8.70 10.21
C SER A 155 15.64 -7.80 10.52
N SER A 156 15.01 -7.22 9.49
CA SER A 156 13.85 -6.35 9.63
C SER A 156 12.94 -6.37 8.41
N PHE A 157 11.69 -5.90 8.58
CA PHE A 157 10.74 -5.81 7.47
C PHE A 157 11.21 -4.87 6.35
N THR A 158 11.80 -3.73 6.71
CA THR A 158 12.27 -2.71 5.76
C THR A 158 13.42 -3.20 4.89
N GLU A 159 14.37 -3.95 5.46
CA GLU A 159 15.43 -4.59 4.68
C GLU A 159 14.87 -5.62 3.70
N VAL A 160 13.97 -6.47 4.17
CA VAL A 160 13.38 -7.55 3.38
C VAL A 160 12.59 -7.00 2.19
N ILE A 161 11.70 -6.02 2.40
CA ILE A 161 10.94 -5.43 1.28
C ILE A 161 11.84 -4.68 0.29
N SER A 162 12.98 -4.14 0.74
CA SER A 162 13.89 -3.38 -0.12
C SER A 162 14.59 -4.24 -1.18
N ALA A 163 14.65 -5.55 -1.00
CA ALA A 163 15.35 -6.46 -1.92
C ALA A 163 14.74 -6.52 -3.33
N SER A 164 13.46 -6.21 -3.49
CA SER A 164 12.79 -6.21 -4.80
C SER A 164 12.86 -4.85 -5.53
N LYS A 165 13.51 -3.83 -4.97
CA LYS A 165 13.56 -2.45 -5.51
C LYS A 165 13.98 -2.37 -6.99
N SER A 166 14.93 -3.20 -7.42
CA SER A 166 15.45 -3.23 -8.80
C SER A 166 14.70 -4.18 -9.75
N ARG A 167 13.67 -4.88 -9.26
CA ARG A 167 12.91 -5.87 -10.03
C ARG A 167 11.72 -5.26 -10.77
N SER A 168 11.11 -6.04 -11.66
CA SER A 168 9.91 -5.62 -12.41
C SER A 168 8.72 -5.39 -11.47
N PRO A 169 7.74 -4.55 -11.85
CA PRO A 169 6.54 -4.31 -11.05
C PRO A 169 5.80 -5.59 -10.64
N MET A 170 5.71 -6.57 -11.55
CA MET A 170 5.15 -7.90 -11.24
C MET A 170 5.91 -8.60 -10.11
N ILE A 171 7.24 -8.63 -10.18
CA ILE A 171 8.08 -9.30 -9.18
C ILE A 171 8.07 -8.55 -7.84
N LYS A 172 7.98 -7.22 -7.86
CA LYS A 172 7.78 -6.41 -6.64
C LYS A 172 6.48 -6.79 -5.94
N GLN A 173 5.37 -6.85 -6.67
CA GLN A 173 4.09 -7.26 -6.12
C GLN A 173 4.13 -8.71 -5.60
N LEU A 174 4.70 -9.63 -6.39
CA LEU A 174 4.87 -11.02 -5.94
C LEU A 174 5.72 -11.11 -4.67
N TRP A 175 6.77 -10.30 -4.55
CA TRP A 175 7.60 -10.23 -3.36
C TRP A 175 6.81 -9.77 -2.13
N ASP A 176 6.01 -8.71 -2.24
CA ASP A 176 5.17 -8.24 -1.13
C ASP A 176 4.21 -9.33 -0.62
N VAL A 177 3.57 -10.05 -1.56
CA VAL A 177 2.70 -11.19 -1.25
C VAL A 177 3.47 -12.30 -0.54
N VAL A 178 4.67 -12.64 -1.02
CA VAL A 178 5.50 -13.69 -0.42
C VAL A 178 5.99 -13.29 0.97
N VAL A 179 6.47 -12.06 1.15
CA VAL A 179 6.96 -11.56 2.43
C VAL A 179 5.84 -11.57 3.46
N THR A 180 4.69 -10.97 3.14
CA THR A 180 3.53 -10.93 4.05
C THR A 180 3.01 -12.34 4.34
N SER A 181 2.91 -13.22 3.35
CA SER A 181 2.50 -14.62 3.54
C SER A 181 3.47 -15.42 4.42
N THR A 182 4.77 -15.14 4.31
CA THR A 182 5.82 -15.77 5.12
C THR A 182 5.68 -15.37 6.58
N MET A 183 5.54 -14.07 6.86
CA MET A 183 5.34 -13.55 8.22
C MET A 183 4.09 -14.12 8.87
N VAL A 184 2.96 -14.12 8.15
CA VAL A 184 1.70 -14.70 8.63
C VAL A 184 1.83 -16.21 8.86
N THR A 185 2.61 -16.90 8.04
CA THR A 185 2.86 -18.34 8.20
C THR A 185 3.72 -18.64 9.42
N LEU A 186 4.80 -17.88 9.65
CA LEU A 186 5.65 -18.03 10.84
C LEU A 186 4.84 -17.80 12.12
N TRP A 187 4.04 -16.73 12.15
CA TRP A 187 3.12 -16.45 13.25
C TRP A 187 2.12 -17.59 13.48
N HIS A 188 1.47 -18.06 12.42
CA HIS A 188 0.52 -19.17 12.50
C HIS A 188 1.21 -20.46 12.98
N HIS A 189 2.42 -20.74 12.50
CA HIS A 189 3.16 -21.93 12.91
C HIS A 189 3.52 -21.88 14.40
N ARG A 190 3.98 -20.73 14.89
CA ARG A 190 4.18 -20.51 16.32
C ARG A 190 2.89 -20.76 17.11
N ASN A 191 1.75 -20.25 16.66
CA ASN A 191 0.48 -20.46 17.37
C ASN A 191 0.06 -21.93 17.40
N LEU A 192 0.31 -22.69 16.33
CA LEU A 192 0.08 -24.13 16.34
C LEU A 192 0.98 -24.86 17.36
N ILE A 193 2.24 -24.42 17.50
CA ILE A 193 3.16 -25.00 18.49
C ILE A 193 2.70 -24.64 19.91
N TYR A 194 2.34 -23.39 20.15
CA TYR A 194 1.95 -22.89 21.46
C TYR A 194 0.59 -23.44 21.93
N HIS A 195 -0.41 -23.55 21.05
CA HIS A 195 -1.78 -23.95 21.43
C HIS A 195 -2.13 -25.41 21.11
N GLU A 196 -1.48 -26.02 20.12
CA GLU A 196 -1.81 -27.38 19.67
C GLU A 196 -0.61 -28.34 19.81
N GLU A 197 0.46 -27.93 20.50
CA GLU A 197 1.66 -28.72 20.78
C GLU A 197 2.29 -29.38 19.54
N LYS A 198 2.11 -28.75 18.37
CA LYS A 198 2.67 -29.27 17.12
C LYS A 198 4.18 -29.12 17.10
N ALA A 199 4.86 -30.04 16.41
CA ALA A 199 6.29 -29.95 16.17
C ALA A 199 6.62 -28.90 15.09
N VAL A 200 7.84 -28.35 15.19
CA VAL A 200 8.40 -27.47 14.17
C VAL A 200 8.45 -28.20 12.82
N ASN A 201 7.90 -27.60 11.76
CA ASN A 201 7.77 -28.27 10.47
C ASN A 201 7.96 -27.31 9.29
N PHE A 202 9.15 -27.38 8.70
CA PHE A 202 9.53 -26.56 7.55
C PHE A 202 8.64 -26.83 6.32
N ASN A 203 8.30 -28.10 6.06
CA ASN A 203 7.49 -28.46 4.90
C ASN A 203 6.07 -27.91 5.01
N LEU A 204 5.47 -27.94 6.21
CA LEU A 204 4.16 -27.35 6.47
C LEU A 204 4.18 -25.83 6.23
N CYS A 205 5.21 -25.14 6.71
CA CYS A 205 5.41 -23.71 6.45
C CYS A 205 5.51 -23.42 4.96
N THR A 206 6.40 -24.08 4.23
CA THR A 206 6.57 -23.82 2.79
C THR A 206 5.34 -24.20 1.97
N ALA A 207 4.60 -25.25 2.34
CA ALA A 207 3.35 -25.62 1.70
C ALA A 207 2.27 -24.54 1.90
N ARG A 208 2.15 -24.01 3.13
CA ARG A 208 1.21 -22.91 3.44
C ARG A 208 1.57 -21.63 2.68
N ILE A 209 2.85 -21.24 2.65
CA ILE A 209 3.32 -20.07 1.90
C ILE A 209 2.96 -20.21 0.42
N ARG A 210 3.29 -21.34 -0.22
CA ARG A 210 2.93 -21.59 -1.62
C ARG A 210 1.42 -21.48 -1.87
N ARG A 211 0.59 -22.02 -0.97
CA ARG A 211 -0.88 -21.93 -1.07
C ARG A 211 -1.37 -20.49 -1.02
N MET A 212 -0.89 -19.69 -0.06
CA MET A 212 -1.26 -18.28 0.08
C MET A 212 -0.82 -17.46 -1.14
N VAL A 213 0.39 -17.68 -1.61
CA VAL A 213 0.95 -16.99 -2.79
C VAL A 213 0.15 -17.35 -4.05
N ARG A 214 -0.15 -18.64 -4.26
CA ARG A 214 -0.96 -19.08 -5.41
C ARG A 214 -2.37 -18.50 -5.37
N ALA A 215 -3.02 -18.48 -4.21
CA ALA A 215 -4.35 -17.88 -4.05
C ALA A 215 -4.35 -16.36 -4.34
N SER A 216 -3.22 -15.70 -4.10
CA SER A 216 -3.07 -14.24 -4.33
C SER A 216 -2.60 -13.91 -5.74
N ALA A 217 -2.23 -14.90 -6.57
CA ALA A 217 -1.64 -14.67 -7.88
C ALA A 217 -2.52 -13.84 -8.82
N MET A 218 -3.85 -13.99 -8.72
CA MET A 218 -4.81 -13.23 -9.53
C MET A 218 -4.86 -11.73 -9.17
N LEU A 219 -4.39 -11.36 -7.98
CA LEU A 219 -4.34 -9.96 -7.53
C LEU A 219 -3.09 -9.22 -8.04
N ILE A 220 -2.12 -9.96 -8.58
CA ILE A 220 -0.89 -9.39 -9.14
C ILE A 220 -1.18 -8.88 -10.55
N THR A 221 -1.06 -7.57 -10.74
CA THR A 221 -1.40 -6.86 -11.98
C THR A 221 -0.19 -6.15 -12.61
N GLY A 222 0.95 -6.15 -11.92
CA GLY A 222 2.18 -5.55 -12.42
C GLY A 222 2.67 -6.22 -13.70
N HIS A 223 3.33 -5.45 -14.56
CA HIS A 223 3.94 -5.99 -15.77
C HIS A 223 5.32 -6.61 -15.48
N SER A 224 5.67 -7.66 -16.21
CA SER A 224 7.01 -8.26 -16.18
C SER A 224 7.96 -7.52 -17.13
N PHE A 225 9.26 -7.57 -16.85
CA PHE A 225 10.27 -7.14 -17.81
C PHE A 225 10.59 -8.22 -18.87
N HIS A 226 9.92 -9.37 -18.82
CA HIS A 226 10.14 -10.54 -19.68
C HIS A 226 11.60 -11.04 -19.68
N ARG A 227 12.34 -10.75 -18.60
CA ARG A 227 13.69 -11.26 -18.40
C ARG A 227 13.64 -12.74 -18.02
N MET A 228 14.70 -13.48 -18.34
CA MET A 228 14.84 -14.88 -17.91
C MET A 228 14.71 -15.02 -16.39
N ALA A 229 15.23 -14.05 -15.61
CA ALA A 229 15.09 -14.02 -14.16
C ALA A 229 13.62 -13.98 -13.69
N ASP A 230 12.78 -13.10 -14.26
CA ASP A 230 11.35 -13.04 -13.93
C ASP A 230 10.68 -14.39 -14.22
N ARG A 231 11.00 -15.00 -15.37
CA ARG A 231 10.47 -16.31 -15.77
C ARG A 231 10.89 -17.42 -14.80
N ARG A 232 12.17 -17.46 -14.40
CA ARG A 232 12.67 -18.42 -13.40
C ARG A 232 11.96 -18.29 -12.07
N ILE A 233 11.76 -17.06 -11.59
CA ILE A 233 11.02 -16.80 -10.35
C ILE A 233 9.57 -17.30 -10.47
N MET A 234 8.85 -16.93 -11.53
CA MET A 234 7.47 -17.38 -11.71
C MET A 234 7.35 -18.90 -11.81
N THR A 235 8.27 -19.56 -12.51
CA THR A 235 8.31 -21.03 -12.58
C THR A 235 8.63 -21.66 -11.22
N SER A 236 9.55 -21.09 -10.44
CA SER A 236 9.94 -21.64 -9.13
C SER A 236 8.81 -21.63 -8.09
N TRP A 237 7.80 -20.78 -8.31
CA TRP A 237 6.56 -20.65 -7.54
C TRP A 237 5.35 -21.34 -8.21
N ASN A 238 5.52 -22.00 -9.35
CA ASN A 238 4.43 -22.59 -10.16
C ASN A 238 3.33 -21.58 -10.54
N LEU A 239 3.73 -20.35 -10.86
CA LEU A 239 2.84 -19.23 -11.20
C LEU A 239 2.90 -18.80 -12.66
N LEU A 240 3.76 -19.41 -13.48
CA LEU A 240 4.02 -18.97 -14.85
C LEU A 240 2.72 -18.81 -15.68
N VAL A 241 1.84 -19.80 -15.61
CA VAL A 241 0.55 -19.80 -16.33
C VAL A 241 -0.47 -18.82 -15.73
N LEU A 242 -0.37 -18.52 -14.44
CA LEU A 242 -1.30 -17.63 -13.74
C LEU A 242 -0.96 -16.15 -13.99
N LEU A 243 0.33 -15.83 -14.08
CA LEU A 243 0.82 -14.45 -14.18
C LEU A 243 1.06 -14.00 -15.61
N LEU A 244 1.51 -14.88 -16.51
CA LEU A 244 1.65 -14.56 -17.92
C LEU A 244 0.37 -14.94 -18.67
N LYS A 245 -0.56 -13.98 -18.78
CA LYS A 245 -1.66 -14.09 -19.73
C LYS A 245 -1.10 -14.01 -21.15
N ALA A 246 -1.54 -14.90 -22.03
CA ALA A 246 -1.21 -14.81 -23.45
C ALA A 246 -1.65 -13.43 -23.99
N PRO A 247 -0.84 -12.78 -24.84
CA PRO A 247 -1.24 -11.53 -25.47
C PRO A 247 -2.57 -11.75 -26.22
N ARG A 248 -3.54 -10.86 -25.98
CA ARG A 248 -4.80 -10.87 -26.73
C ARG A 248 -4.51 -10.38 -28.15
N ILE A 249 -4.57 -11.29 -29.12
CA ILE A 249 -4.46 -10.92 -30.53
C ILE A 249 -5.79 -10.28 -30.94
N ARG A 250 -5.81 -8.96 -31.13
CA ARG A 250 -6.91 -8.27 -31.78
C ARG A 250 -6.66 -8.28 -33.29
N LYS A 251 -7.60 -8.83 -34.05
CA LYS A 251 -7.61 -8.65 -35.52
C LYS A 251 -8.04 -7.22 -35.79
N CYS A 252 -7.14 -6.45 -36.40
CA CYS A 252 -7.46 -5.11 -36.89
C CYS A 252 -7.71 -5.22 -38.39
N TRP A 253 -8.83 -4.66 -38.86
CA TRP A 253 -9.08 -4.51 -40.28
C TRP A 253 -8.45 -3.22 -40.75
N TRP A 254 -7.68 -3.29 -41.83
CA TRP A 254 -7.18 -2.10 -42.50
C TRP A 254 -8.12 -1.78 -43.66
N THR A 255 -8.67 -0.57 -43.65
CA THR A 255 -9.37 0.03 -44.79
C THR A 255 -8.45 1.06 -45.42
N SER A 256 -8.41 1.08 -46.76
CA SER A 256 -7.64 2.08 -47.47
C SER A 256 -8.22 3.47 -47.23
N PRO A 257 -7.39 4.48 -46.93
CA PRO A 257 -7.82 5.87 -46.96
C PRO A 257 -8.35 6.26 -48.35
N THR A 258 -9.22 7.28 -48.42
CA THR A 258 -9.71 7.83 -49.70
C THR A 258 -8.58 8.54 -50.44
N GLU A 259 -8.75 8.76 -51.75
CA GLU A 259 -7.73 9.16 -52.74
C GLU A 259 -6.96 10.46 -52.42
N HIS A 260 -7.36 11.21 -51.38
CA HIS A 260 -6.72 12.45 -50.93
C HIS A 260 -6.38 12.46 -49.43
N THR A 261 -6.37 11.30 -48.78
CA THR A 261 -6.06 11.18 -47.35
C THR A 261 -4.86 10.26 -47.11
N VAL A 262 -3.94 10.67 -46.25
CA VAL A 262 -2.78 9.86 -45.85
C VAL A 262 -3.02 9.37 -44.43
N LYS A 263 -3.06 8.05 -44.23
CA LYS A 263 -3.11 7.47 -42.89
C LYS A 263 -1.70 7.24 -42.36
N ILE A 264 -1.31 8.05 -41.39
CA ILE A 264 -0.03 7.93 -40.70
C ILE A 264 -0.22 7.01 -39.49
N ASN A 265 0.41 5.84 -39.49
CA ASN A 265 0.46 4.98 -38.31
C ASN A 265 1.74 5.28 -37.54
N CYS A 266 1.60 5.79 -36.32
CA CYS A 266 2.73 5.98 -35.41
C CYS A 266 2.74 4.86 -34.37
N ASP A 267 3.84 4.11 -34.28
CA ASP A 267 4.12 3.23 -33.14
C ASP A 267 5.37 3.72 -32.41
N GLY A 268 5.37 3.58 -31.08
CA GLY A 268 6.44 4.06 -30.21
C GLY A 268 7.00 2.94 -29.36
N SER A 269 8.24 2.54 -29.62
CA SER A 269 9.00 1.66 -28.73
C SER A 269 10.04 2.48 -27.95
N ALA A 270 10.15 2.23 -26.65
CA ALA A 270 11.17 2.87 -25.81
C ALA A 270 12.02 1.78 -25.14
N ILE A 271 13.31 1.72 -25.51
CA ILE A 271 14.23 0.68 -25.02
C ILE A 271 14.92 1.09 -23.70
N ARG A 272 15.05 2.39 -23.39
CA ARG A 272 15.47 2.96 -22.08
C ARG A 272 15.31 4.50 -22.07
N ASN A 273 15.28 5.10 -20.88
CA ASN A 273 15.34 6.56 -20.67
C ASN A 273 16.81 6.94 -20.35
N PRO A 274 17.49 7.88 -21.05
CA PRO A 274 17.00 8.82 -22.06
C PRO A 274 17.25 8.39 -23.52
N VAL A 275 16.13 8.13 -24.21
CA VAL A 275 15.71 8.47 -25.58
C VAL A 275 16.71 8.31 -26.77
N LEU A 276 16.70 7.11 -27.38
CA LEU A 276 16.72 6.97 -28.85
C LEU A 276 15.29 6.62 -29.27
N ARG A 277 14.65 7.47 -30.07
CA ARG A 277 13.34 7.22 -30.68
C ARG A 277 13.58 6.86 -32.14
N ASP A 278 13.45 5.59 -32.46
CA ASP A 278 13.42 5.16 -33.84
C ASP A 278 11.99 5.29 -34.35
N TRP A 279 11.80 6.13 -35.37
CA TRP A 279 10.54 6.26 -36.09
C TRP A 279 10.65 5.40 -37.35
N PHE A 280 9.76 4.41 -37.48
CA PHE A 280 9.66 3.64 -38.71
C PHE A 280 8.60 4.25 -39.62
N TYR A 281 9.02 4.64 -40.82
CA TYR A 281 8.14 5.10 -41.90
C TYR A 281 7.87 3.93 -42.85
N PHE A 282 6.59 3.63 -43.07
CA PHE A 282 6.16 2.79 -44.18
C PHE A 282 5.42 3.67 -45.18
N PRO A 283 6.03 4.04 -46.32
CA PRO A 283 5.28 4.63 -47.41
C PRO A 283 4.29 3.59 -47.92
N GLY A 284 3.05 4.02 -48.18
CA GLY A 284 1.94 3.15 -48.53
C GLY A 284 2.28 2.17 -49.66
N CYS A 285 2.31 0.88 -49.33
CA CYS A 285 2.29 -0.19 -50.32
C CYS A 285 0.94 -0.90 -50.23
N PHE A 286 0.22 -0.90 -51.34
CA PHE A 286 -0.97 -1.74 -51.54
C PHE A 286 -0.64 -3.20 -51.18
N GLY A 287 -1.28 -3.71 -50.12
CA GLY A 287 -1.12 -5.10 -49.68
C GLY A 287 -1.83 -5.38 -48.35
N ARG A 288 -2.38 -6.59 -48.21
CA ARG A 288 -2.88 -7.08 -46.91
C ARG A 288 -1.71 -7.29 -45.97
N PHE A 289 -1.66 -6.55 -44.87
CA PHE A 289 -0.78 -6.82 -43.75
C PHE A 289 -1.56 -7.51 -42.61
N SER A 290 -1.00 -8.60 -42.06
CA SER A 290 -1.40 -9.10 -40.73
C SER A 290 -0.42 -8.53 -39.70
N ALA A 291 -0.83 -7.51 -38.95
CA ALA A 291 -0.05 -6.99 -37.83
C ALA A 291 -0.42 -7.72 -36.53
N ARG A 292 0.59 -8.06 -35.71
CA ARG A 292 0.39 -8.53 -34.34
C ARG A 292 0.50 -7.32 -33.40
N TYR A 293 -0.62 -6.87 -32.84
CA TYR A 293 -0.60 -5.82 -31.82
C TYR A 293 -0.55 -6.44 -30.42
N VAL A 294 0.42 -6.04 -29.60
CA VAL A 294 0.45 -6.33 -28.16
C VAL A 294 0.07 -5.05 -27.45
N GLU A 295 -1.15 -4.98 -26.95
CA GLU A 295 -1.69 -3.79 -26.30
C GLU A 295 -0.89 -3.48 -25.02
N LYS A 296 -0.04 -2.44 -25.08
CA LYS A 296 0.42 -1.70 -23.89
C LYS A 296 -0.48 -0.49 -23.75
N ASN A 297 -1.51 -0.59 -22.89
CA ASN A 297 -2.44 0.46 -22.46
C ASN A 297 -1.97 1.91 -22.75
N ARG A 298 -2.28 2.44 -23.94
CA ARG A 298 -2.27 3.88 -24.24
C ARG A 298 -3.22 4.15 -25.40
N CYS A 299 -4.20 5.01 -25.16
CA CYS A 299 -5.20 5.44 -26.12
C CYS A 299 -4.55 6.01 -27.39
N GLN A 300 -5.01 5.57 -28.56
CA GLN A 300 -4.76 6.26 -29.82
C GLN A 300 -5.62 7.53 -29.83
N HIS A 301 -5.01 8.69 -30.01
CA HIS A 301 -5.70 9.90 -30.42
C HIS A 301 -5.63 9.97 -31.95
N GLU A 302 -6.78 10.00 -32.60
CA GLU A 302 -6.88 10.35 -34.01
C GLU A 302 -6.85 11.88 -34.10
N LEU A 303 -5.80 12.41 -34.73
CA LEU A 303 -5.74 13.81 -35.14
C LEU A 303 -6.22 13.86 -36.59
N TYR A 304 -7.37 14.48 -36.81
CA TYR A 304 -7.79 14.90 -38.14
C TYR A 304 -7.20 16.29 -38.39
N GLY A 305 -6.45 16.43 -39.48
CA GLY A 305 -5.98 17.71 -40.03
C GLY A 305 -6.68 17.97 -41.34
#